data_AF-A0A5D4TUG0-F1
#
_entry.id   AF-A0A5D4TUG0-F1
#
_cell.length_a   1.000
_cell.length_b   1.000
_cell.length_c   1.000
_cell.angle_alpha   90.00
_cell.angle_beta   90.00
_cell.angle_gamma   90.00
#
_symmetry.space_group_name_H-M   'P 1'
#
loop_
_entity.id
_entity.type
_entity.pdbx_description
1 polymer ?
#
loop_
_entity_poly.entity_id
_entity_poly.type
_entity_poly.pdbx_seq_one_letter_code
_entity_poly.pdbx_strand_id
1 'polypeptide(L)'
;MLHDILLPGQNGKTTQLDHIVVSPYGIFVIETKNYNGWIFGSEKSKKWTQQIYKNKQQFQNPIHQNYGHIEAIKHILGEQVKLPYVSIIAFNNKADLKKINITSPDTHVTYDTRIKKTIESYGDKRNSIPYAKAVHDRLKAAAIAGKGAVKSHVTQIKTDRKQVKLKVHNNVCPKCDGKLLERRGKHGRFKGCSNYPKCRYTA
;
A
#
# COMPACT_ATOMS: atom_id res chain seq x y z
N MET A 1 -1.99 19.51 2.15
CA MET A 1 -1.68 18.14 2.64
C MET A 1 -2.92 17.63 3.34
N LEU A 2 -3.21 16.36 3.18
CA LEU A 2 -4.34 15.69 3.80
C LEU A 2 -3.81 14.55 4.68
N HIS A 3 -4.47 14.31 5.81
CA HIS A 3 -4.06 13.33 6.82
C HIS A 3 -5.23 12.43 7.21
N ASP A 4 -4.93 11.17 7.54
CA ASP A 4 -5.86 10.17 8.05
C ASP A 4 -7.15 10.07 7.23
N ILE A 5 -7.00 9.99 5.91
CA ILE A 5 -8.14 10.02 4.99
C ILE A 5 -8.66 8.61 4.79
N LEU A 6 -9.97 8.44 4.91
CA LEU A 6 -10.66 7.26 4.45
C LEU A 6 -11.25 7.52 3.06
N LEU A 7 -10.76 6.81 2.05
CA LEU A 7 -11.26 6.89 0.68
C LEU A 7 -12.06 5.64 0.30
N PRO A 8 -13.09 5.77 -0.56
CA PRO A 8 -13.69 4.63 -1.21
C PRO A 8 -12.67 4.00 -2.17
N GLY A 9 -12.46 2.69 -2.04
CA GLY A 9 -11.72 1.86 -2.97
C GLY A 9 -12.66 1.12 -3.93
N GLN A 10 -12.12 0.15 -4.67
CA GLN A 10 -12.91 -0.64 -5.61
C GLN A 10 -13.86 -1.61 -4.89
N ASN A 11 -15.03 -1.86 -5.48
CA ASN A 11 -16.04 -2.84 -5.04
C ASN A 11 -16.62 -2.57 -3.63
N GLY A 12 -16.85 -1.30 -3.29
CA GLY A 12 -17.46 -0.91 -2.00
C GLY A 12 -16.54 -1.05 -0.78
N LYS A 13 -15.28 -1.45 -0.99
CA LYS A 13 -14.26 -1.43 0.07
C LYS A 13 -13.78 -0.02 0.29
N THR A 14 -13.35 0.29 1.49
CA THR A 14 -12.69 1.55 1.82
C THR A 14 -11.20 1.31 2.03
N THR A 15 -10.40 2.37 1.95
CA THR A 15 -8.97 2.34 2.27
C THR A 15 -8.60 3.55 3.10
N GLN A 16 -7.89 3.34 4.20
CA GLN A 16 -7.31 4.41 4.99
C GLN A 16 -5.91 4.74 4.45
N LEU A 17 -5.60 6.03 4.34
CA LEU A 17 -4.30 6.54 3.94
C LEU A 17 -3.77 7.46 5.04
N ASP A 18 -2.52 7.26 5.46
CA ASP A 18 -1.90 8.08 6.49
C ASP A 18 -1.80 9.53 6.01
N HIS A 19 -1.06 9.79 4.92
CA HIS A 19 -0.93 11.14 4.39
C HIS A 19 -0.90 11.20 2.86
N ILE A 20 -1.48 12.27 2.32
CA ILE A 20 -1.37 12.63 0.91
C ILE A 20 -0.88 14.07 0.80
N VAL A 21 0.18 14.27 0.01
CA VAL A 21 0.62 15.60 -0.42
C VAL A 21 0.32 15.73 -1.89
N VAL A 22 -0.49 16.71 -2.25
CA VAL A 22 -0.70 17.11 -3.65
C VAL A 22 0.09 18.39 -3.85
N SER A 23 0.98 18.40 -4.83
CA SER A 23 1.76 19.56 -5.24
C SER A 23 1.82 19.63 -6.77
N PRO A 24 2.33 20.74 -7.35
CA PRO A 24 2.61 20.82 -8.78
C PRO A 24 3.52 19.68 -9.29
N TYR A 25 4.35 19.10 -8.41
CA TYR A 25 5.33 18.09 -8.78
C TYR A 25 4.75 16.68 -8.82
N GLY A 26 3.60 16.44 -8.16
CA GLY A 26 2.98 15.12 -8.08
C GLY A 26 1.98 14.95 -6.94
N ILE A 27 1.42 13.76 -6.89
CA ILE A 27 0.60 13.25 -5.79
C ILE A 27 1.46 12.25 -5.01
N PHE A 28 1.91 12.67 -3.83
CA PHE A 28 2.77 11.88 -2.96
C PHE A 28 1.90 11.18 -1.92
N VAL A 29 1.85 9.86 -2.02
CA VAL A 29 1.09 9.01 -1.11
C VAL A 29 2.06 8.42 -0.11
N ILE A 30 1.91 8.82 1.15
CA ILE A 30 2.87 8.55 2.22
C ILE A 30 2.24 7.54 3.18
N GLU A 31 2.91 6.41 3.34
CA GLU A 31 2.61 5.38 4.34
C GLU A 31 3.66 5.46 5.44
N THR A 32 3.24 5.66 6.69
CA THR A 32 4.12 5.78 7.85
C THR A 32 4.24 4.47 8.60
N LYS A 33 5.47 4.10 8.98
CA LYS A 33 5.76 2.85 9.69
C LYS A 33 6.56 3.12 10.95
N ASN A 34 5.95 2.82 12.09
CA ASN A 34 6.56 2.93 13.40
C ASN A 34 7.16 1.58 13.83
N TYR A 35 8.41 1.33 13.45
CA TYR A 35 9.16 0.12 13.81
C TYR A 35 10.44 0.46 14.58
N ASN A 36 11.06 -0.56 15.15
CA ASN A 36 12.36 -0.46 15.80
C ASN A 36 13.31 -1.52 15.24
N GLY A 37 14.62 -1.31 15.37
CA GLY A 37 15.62 -2.29 14.98
C GLY A 37 15.78 -2.40 13.47
N TRP A 38 16.37 -3.49 13.00
CA TRP A 38 16.75 -3.63 11.59
C TRP A 38 15.56 -4.00 10.72
N ILE A 39 15.43 -3.32 9.58
CA ILE A 39 14.39 -3.59 8.59
C ILE A 39 15.05 -4.07 7.30
N PHE A 40 14.51 -5.18 6.78
CA PHE A 40 14.96 -5.84 5.56
C PHE A 40 13.77 -6.08 4.64
N GLY A 41 13.96 -5.88 3.34
CA GLY A 41 12.88 -6.06 2.38
C GLY A 41 13.29 -5.70 0.97
N SER A 42 12.45 -6.04 0.01
CA SER A 42 12.57 -5.54 -1.34
C SER A 42 11.21 -5.18 -1.87
N GLU A 43 11.19 -4.34 -2.89
CA GLU A 43 9.98 -3.94 -3.58
C GLU A 43 9.13 -5.14 -4.00
N LYS A 44 9.76 -6.19 -4.55
CA LYS A 44 9.07 -7.37 -5.12
C LYS A 44 8.65 -8.40 -4.06
N SER A 45 9.14 -8.31 -2.83
CA SER A 45 8.84 -9.30 -1.78
C SER A 45 7.42 -9.10 -1.24
N LYS A 46 6.67 -10.19 -1.00
CA LYS A 46 5.32 -10.10 -0.40
C LYS A 46 5.35 -9.57 1.04
N LYS A 47 6.39 -9.93 1.79
CA LYS A 47 6.58 -9.57 3.19
C LYS A 47 7.98 -9.02 3.40
N TRP A 48 8.10 -8.12 4.36
CA TRP A 48 9.36 -7.58 4.86
C TRP A 48 9.66 -8.16 6.25
N THR A 49 10.88 -8.01 6.72
CA THR A 49 11.34 -8.55 8.00
C THR A 49 11.85 -7.43 8.89
N GLN A 50 11.36 -7.41 10.12
CA GLN A 50 11.93 -6.67 11.24
C GLN A 50 12.79 -7.63 12.07
N GLN A 51 13.96 -7.16 12.48
CA GLN A 51 14.82 -7.86 13.42
C GLN A 51 15.18 -6.96 14.60
N ILE A 52 14.87 -7.42 15.81
CA ILE A 52 15.28 -6.79 17.07
C ILE A 52 16.10 -7.82 17.83
N TYR A 53 17.39 -7.52 18.04
CA TYR A 53 18.37 -8.49 18.55
C TYR A 53 18.36 -9.79 17.73
N LYS A 54 18.02 -10.92 18.37
CA LYS A 54 17.93 -12.25 17.72
C LYS A 54 16.53 -12.55 17.15
N ASN A 55 15.52 -11.76 17.50
CA ASN A 55 14.13 -12.04 17.13
C ASN A 55 13.80 -11.44 15.77
N LYS A 56 13.24 -12.25 14.87
CA LYS A 56 12.78 -11.84 13.54
C LYS A 56 11.27 -11.96 13.45
N GLN A 57 10.61 -10.91 12.95
CA GLN A 57 9.18 -10.91 12.67
C GLN A 57 8.93 -10.41 11.25
N GLN A 58 8.00 -11.05 10.56
CA GLN A 58 7.61 -10.64 9.21
C GLN A 58 6.32 -9.82 9.23
N PHE A 59 6.27 -8.78 8.40
CA PHE A 59 5.09 -7.96 8.17
C PHE A 59 4.80 -7.81 6.67
N GLN A 60 3.59 -7.40 6.32
CA GLN A 60 3.23 -7.20 4.90
C GLN A 60 4.10 -6.08 4.31
N ASN A 61 4.46 -6.22 3.03
CA ASN A 61 5.25 -5.21 2.36
C ASN A 61 4.46 -3.88 2.29
N PRO A 62 4.96 -2.79 2.89
CA PRO A 62 4.28 -1.50 2.93
C PRO A 62 4.11 -0.87 1.54
N ILE A 63 4.99 -1.19 0.58
CA ILE A 63 4.88 -0.71 -0.80
C ILE A 63 3.63 -1.28 -1.48
N HIS A 64 3.34 -2.57 -1.27
CA HIS A 64 2.13 -3.17 -1.83
C HIS A 64 0.86 -2.61 -1.21
N GLN A 65 0.90 -2.26 0.08
CA GLN A 65 -0.21 -1.55 0.74
C GLN A 65 -0.41 -0.18 0.10
N ASN A 66 0.66 0.60 -0.03
CA ASN A 66 0.62 1.94 -0.59
C ASN A 66 0.25 1.95 -2.09
N TYR A 67 0.60 0.91 -2.84
CA TYR A 67 0.11 0.71 -4.20
C TYR A 67 -1.42 0.63 -4.22
N GLY A 68 -2.05 -0.13 -3.31
CA GLY A 68 -3.51 -0.17 -3.21
C GLY A 68 -4.14 1.19 -2.89
N HIS A 69 -3.46 2.01 -2.09
CA HIS A 69 -3.85 3.40 -1.81
C HIS A 69 -3.81 4.27 -3.08
N ILE A 70 -2.72 4.17 -3.85
CA ILE A 70 -2.57 4.87 -5.14
C ILE A 70 -3.66 4.47 -6.12
N GLU A 71 -3.99 3.19 -6.22
CA GLU A 71 -5.06 2.72 -7.12
C GLU A 71 -6.45 3.25 -6.73
N ALA A 72 -6.73 3.40 -5.43
CA ALA A 72 -7.97 4.03 -4.97
C ALA A 72 -8.02 5.53 -5.32
N ILE A 73 -6.91 6.24 -5.14
CA ILE A 73 -6.77 7.65 -5.53
C ILE A 73 -6.98 7.80 -7.04
N LYS A 74 -6.34 6.96 -7.87
CA LYS A 74 -6.51 6.98 -9.34
C LYS A 74 -7.96 6.74 -9.75
N HIS A 75 -8.66 5.82 -9.09
CA HIS A 75 -10.08 5.57 -9.36
C HIS A 75 -10.94 6.82 -9.10
N ILE A 76 -10.69 7.52 -8.00
CA ILE A 76 -11.40 8.76 -7.65
C ILE A 76 -11.06 9.90 -8.61
N LEU A 77 -9.78 10.04 -8.95
CA LEU A 77 -9.28 11.16 -9.76
C LEU A 77 -9.47 10.98 -11.25
N GLY A 78 -9.62 9.74 -11.73
CA GLY A 78 -9.74 9.38 -13.14
C GLY A 78 -8.46 9.62 -13.96
N GLU A 79 -8.49 9.20 -15.22
CA GLU A 79 -7.33 9.24 -16.14
C GLU A 79 -6.94 10.66 -16.59
N GLN A 80 -7.83 11.64 -16.43
CA GLN A 80 -7.57 13.05 -16.76
C GLN A 80 -6.50 13.71 -15.88
N VAL A 81 -6.16 13.12 -14.72
CA VAL A 81 -5.13 13.68 -13.84
C VAL A 81 -3.75 13.24 -14.31
N LYS A 82 -2.95 14.20 -14.80
CA LYS A 82 -1.61 13.97 -15.38
C LYS A 82 -0.46 14.14 -14.38
N LEU A 83 -0.76 14.35 -13.09
CA LEU A 83 0.26 14.39 -12.05
C LEU A 83 0.85 12.98 -11.84
N PRO A 84 2.18 12.84 -11.68
CA PRO A 84 2.77 11.57 -11.30
C PRO A 84 2.31 11.18 -9.89
N TYR A 85 2.10 9.88 -9.69
CA TYR A 85 1.78 9.31 -8.39
C TYR A 85 3.07 8.72 -7.79
N VAL A 86 3.47 9.23 -6.64
CA VAL A 86 4.73 8.86 -5.99
C VAL A 86 4.43 8.14 -4.68
N SER A 87 4.94 6.93 -4.53
CA SER A 87 4.83 6.14 -3.31
C SER A 87 5.98 6.47 -2.37
N ILE A 88 5.69 6.92 -1.14
CA ILE A 88 6.69 7.15 -0.10
C ILE A 88 6.36 6.26 1.11
N ILE A 89 7.26 5.37 1.48
CA ILE A 89 7.20 4.62 2.74
C ILE A 89 8.16 5.28 3.73
N ALA A 90 7.61 5.89 4.77
CA ALA A 90 8.36 6.63 5.76
C ALA A 90 8.50 5.82 7.06
N PHE A 91 9.73 5.52 7.46
CA PHE A 91 10.04 4.91 8.75
C PHE A 91 10.48 5.97 9.76
N ASN A 92 10.24 5.74 11.04
CA ASN A 92 10.85 6.54 12.10
C ASN A 92 12.38 6.30 12.15
N ASN A 93 13.11 7.13 12.90
CA ASN A 93 14.56 6.97 13.10
C ASN A 93 14.95 5.80 14.04
N LYS A 94 14.00 5.09 14.65
CA LYS A 94 14.28 3.92 15.50
C LYS A 94 14.44 2.64 14.68
N ALA A 95 13.93 2.65 13.45
CA ALA A 95 14.19 1.62 12.46
C ALA A 95 15.51 1.90 11.73
N ASP A 96 16.29 0.85 11.49
CA ASP A 96 17.53 0.93 10.72
C ASP A 96 17.33 0.16 9.41
N LEU A 97 17.20 0.91 8.31
CA LEU A 97 16.94 0.37 6.98
C LEU A 97 18.23 -0.23 6.39
N LYS A 98 18.39 -1.56 6.45
CA LYS A 98 19.67 -2.22 6.11
C LYS A 98 19.81 -2.64 4.65
N LYS A 99 18.90 -3.49 4.17
CA LYS A 99 18.95 -4.04 2.80
C LYS A 99 17.60 -3.86 2.15
N ILE A 100 17.25 -2.62 1.88
CA ILE A 100 16.04 -2.25 1.17
C ILE A 100 16.39 -2.08 -0.30
N ASN A 101 15.89 -2.96 -1.17
CA ASN A 101 16.10 -2.87 -2.61
C ASN A 101 14.84 -2.34 -3.31
N ILE A 102 14.93 -1.15 -3.88
CA ILE A 102 13.85 -0.47 -4.61
C ILE A 102 14.32 -0.20 -6.03
N THR A 103 13.49 -0.58 -6.99
CA THR A 103 13.80 -0.52 -8.43
C THR A 103 12.92 0.48 -9.17
N SER A 104 11.70 0.72 -8.68
CA SER A 104 10.79 1.69 -9.29
C SER A 104 11.20 3.14 -8.96
N PRO A 105 11.27 4.04 -9.97
CA PRO A 105 11.73 5.42 -9.77
C PRO A 105 10.78 6.26 -8.91
N ASP A 106 9.47 6.00 -9.00
CA ASP A 106 8.43 6.72 -8.25
C ASP A 106 8.11 6.04 -6.90
N THR A 107 8.99 5.17 -6.40
CA THR A 107 8.85 4.52 -5.09
C THR A 107 10.05 4.84 -4.21
N HIS A 108 9.77 5.36 -3.03
CA HIS A 108 10.77 5.82 -2.08
C HIS A 108 10.55 5.13 -0.74
N VAL A 109 11.64 4.66 -0.13
CA VAL A 109 11.64 4.16 1.23
C VAL A 109 12.68 4.96 2.00
N THR A 110 12.21 5.75 2.96
CA THR A 110 13.01 6.79 3.59
C THR A 110 12.60 6.97 5.05
N TYR A 111 13.23 7.92 5.72
CA TYR A 111 12.86 8.33 7.07
C TYR A 111 11.82 9.45 7.05
N ASP A 112 10.96 9.50 8.06
CA ASP A 112 9.98 10.57 8.29
C ASP A 112 10.60 11.98 8.18
N THR A 113 11.77 12.16 8.79
CA THR A 113 12.58 13.38 8.73
C THR A 113 13.03 13.79 7.32
N ARG A 114 13.03 12.85 6.36
CA ARG A 114 13.49 13.07 4.98
C ARG A 114 12.36 13.16 3.96
N ILE A 115 11.09 13.08 4.38
CA ILE A 115 9.93 13.18 3.47
C ILE A 115 9.98 14.49 2.68
N LYS A 116 10.17 15.63 3.37
CA LYS A 116 10.21 16.94 2.72
C LYS A 116 11.27 17.00 1.60
N LYS A 117 12.50 16.59 1.91
CA LYS A 117 13.60 16.52 0.92
C LYS A 117 13.28 15.58 -0.25
N THR A 118 12.58 14.47 0.03
CA THR A 118 12.15 13.52 -1.01
C THR A 118 11.15 14.16 -1.95
N ILE A 119 10.15 14.87 -1.43
CA ILE A 119 9.15 15.59 -2.24
C ILE A 119 9.80 16.71 -3.04
N GLU A 120 10.69 17.49 -2.42
CA GLU A 120 11.38 18.61 -3.07
C GLU A 120 12.31 18.15 -4.20
N SER A 121 12.82 16.91 -4.17
CA SER A 121 13.64 16.35 -5.27
C SER A 121 12.89 16.18 -6.59
N TYR A 122 11.55 16.26 -6.59
CA TYR A 122 10.73 16.27 -7.80
C TYR A 122 10.53 17.69 -8.37
N GLY A 123 11.10 18.70 -7.71
CA GLY A 123 11.04 20.10 -8.10
C GLY A 123 11.74 20.35 -9.43
N ASP A 124 10.96 20.21 -10.50
CA ASP A 124 11.14 20.74 -11.87
C ASP A 124 9.95 20.41 -12.80
N LYS A 125 8.90 19.71 -12.32
CA LYS A 125 7.74 19.31 -13.14
C LYS A 125 6.62 20.37 -13.21
N ARG A 126 6.72 21.21 -14.25
CA ARG A 126 5.73 21.78 -15.22
C ARG A 126 4.20 21.81 -14.98
N ASN A 127 3.64 21.65 -13.77
CA ASN A 127 2.19 21.85 -13.55
C ASN A 127 1.89 23.15 -12.81
N SER A 128 0.68 23.68 -12.94
CA SER A 128 0.27 24.92 -12.27
C SER A 128 -0.24 24.66 -10.84
N ILE A 129 -0.02 25.62 -9.94
CA ILE A 129 -0.55 25.58 -8.57
C ILE A 129 -2.09 25.43 -8.55
N PRO A 130 -2.87 26.15 -9.39
CA PRO A 130 -4.32 25.96 -9.46
C PRO A 130 -4.73 24.54 -9.83
N TYR A 131 -4.01 23.89 -10.75
CA TYR A 131 -4.30 22.51 -11.12
C TYR A 131 -4.07 21.53 -9.97
N ALA A 132 -2.93 21.65 -9.28
CA ALA A 132 -2.65 20.84 -8.08
C ALA A 132 -3.70 21.07 -6.97
N LYS A 133 -4.15 22.31 -6.80
CA LYS A 133 -5.21 22.65 -5.85
C LYS A 133 -6.56 22.00 -6.22
N ALA A 134 -6.95 22.02 -7.49
CA ALA A 134 -8.17 21.35 -7.94
C ALA A 134 -8.15 19.84 -7.68
N VAL A 135 -7.00 19.19 -7.92
CA VAL A 135 -6.80 17.76 -7.61
C VAL A 135 -6.91 17.50 -6.11
N HIS A 136 -6.28 18.33 -5.29
CA HIS A 136 -6.36 18.26 -3.84
C HIS A 136 -7.80 18.35 -3.34
N ASP A 137 -8.57 19.33 -3.83
CA ASP A 137 -9.93 19.58 -3.37
C ASP A 137 -10.88 18.45 -3.77
N ARG A 138 -10.67 17.83 -4.94
CA ARG A 138 -11.41 16.62 -5.35
C ARG A 138 -11.14 15.43 -4.42
N LEU A 139 -9.87 15.20 -4.02
CA LEU A 139 -9.55 14.15 -3.05
C LEU A 139 -10.16 14.43 -1.68
N LYS A 140 -10.13 15.69 -1.24
CA LYS A 140 -10.74 16.10 0.02
C LYS A 140 -12.25 15.90 0.01
N ALA A 141 -12.93 16.23 -1.08
CA ALA A 141 -14.37 16.04 -1.24
C ALA A 141 -14.77 14.55 -1.29
N ALA A 142 -13.91 13.69 -1.81
CA ALA A 142 -14.13 12.24 -1.87
C ALA A 142 -13.89 11.52 -0.52
N ALA A 143 -13.28 12.20 0.45
CA ALA A 143 -13.02 11.63 1.77
C ALA A 143 -14.33 11.30 2.50
N ILE A 144 -14.44 10.07 3.00
CA ILE A 144 -15.59 9.65 3.79
C ILE A 144 -15.42 10.25 5.20
N ALA A 145 -16.16 11.33 5.47
CA ALA A 145 -16.14 11.98 6.78
C ALA A 145 -16.89 11.14 7.84
N GLY A 146 -16.24 10.87 8.97
CA GLY A 146 -16.92 10.42 10.21
C GLY A 146 -16.28 9.23 10.93
N LYS A 147 -16.29 9.27 12.28
CA LYS A 147 -15.83 8.17 13.16
C LYS A 147 -16.55 6.83 12.90
N GLY A 148 -17.77 6.87 12.36
CA GLY A 148 -18.54 5.68 11.96
C GLY A 148 -17.95 4.96 10.74
N ALA A 149 -17.44 5.71 9.76
CA ALA A 149 -16.87 5.13 8.55
C ALA A 149 -15.55 4.41 8.82
N VAL A 150 -14.70 4.94 9.71
CA VAL A 150 -13.45 4.27 10.16
C VAL A 150 -13.75 2.97 10.92
N LYS A 151 -14.77 2.95 11.80
CA LYS A 151 -15.23 1.71 12.47
C LYS A 151 -15.78 0.70 11.46
N SER A 152 -16.52 1.15 10.45
CA SER A 152 -17.03 0.27 9.39
C SER A 152 -15.89 -0.34 8.56
N HIS A 153 -14.85 0.45 8.25
CA HIS A 153 -13.65 -0.01 7.53
C HIS A 153 -12.88 -1.09 8.31
N VAL A 154 -12.59 -0.85 9.59
CA VAL A 154 -11.91 -1.84 10.44
C VAL A 154 -12.72 -3.13 10.54
N THR A 155 -14.05 -3.02 10.65
CA THR A 155 -14.97 -4.18 10.63
C THR A 155 -14.91 -4.90 9.29
N GLN A 156 -14.91 -4.18 8.17
CA GLN A 156 -14.79 -4.76 6.83
C GLN A 156 -13.46 -5.49 6.63
N ILE A 157 -12.33 -4.94 7.09
CA ILE A 157 -11.02 -5.62 7.03
C ILE A 157 -11.06 -6.95 7.81
N LYS A 158 -11.66 -6.95 9.01
CA LYS A 158 -11.81 -8.18 9.81
C LYS A 158 -12.66 -9.21 9.08
N THR A 159 -13.77 -8.79 8.48
CA THR A 159 -14.66 -9.65 7.69
C THR A 159 -13.96 -10.19 6.45
N ASP A 160 -13.24 -9.35 5.70
CA ASP A 160 -12.47 -9.74 4.51
C ASP A 160 -11.39 -10.77 4.85
N ARG A 161 -10.65 -10.58 5.95
CA ARG A 161 -9.66 -11.57 6.41
C ARG A 161 -10.30 -12.90 6.79
N LYS A 162 -11.49 -12.86 7.40
CA LYS A 162 -12.28 -14.07 7.73
C LYS A 162 -12.74 -14.78 6.45
N GLN A 163 -13.23 -14.03 5.46
CA GLN A 163 -13.64 -14.55 4.15
C GLN A 163 -12.48 -15.16 3.37
N VAL A 164 -11.30 -14.52 3.36
CA VAL A 164 -10.09 -15.09 2.74
C VAL A 164 -9.71 -16.42 3.40
N LYS A 165 -9.71 -16.49 4.74
CA LYS A 165 -9.46 -17.74 5.47
C LYS A 165 -10.49 -18.83 5.11
N LEU A 166 -11.77 -18.45 5.03
CA LEU A 166 -12.85 -19.37 4.68
C LEU A 166 -12.72 -19.91 3.26
N LYS A 167 -12.46 -19.04 2.27
CA LYS A 167 -12.20 -19.46 0.89
C LYS A 167 -11.03 -20.44 0.81
N VAL A 168 -9.91 -20.15 1.48
CA VAL A 168 -8.74 -21.05 1.51
C VAL A 168 -9.04 -22.40 2.19
N HIS A 169 -9.83 -22.39 3.28
CA HIS A 169 -10.28 -23.61 3.94
C HIS A 169 -11.12 -24.47 2.99
N ASN A 170 -12.06 -23.84 2.28
CA ASN A 170 -12.94 -24.47 1.29
C ASN A 170 -12.25 -24.78 -0.05
N ASN A 171 -10.92 -24.70 -0.13
CA ASN A 171 -10.14 -24.92 -1.34
C ASN A 171 -10.53 -24.01 -2.52
N VAL A 172 -10.93 -22.77 -2.23
CA VAL A 172 -11.25 -21.73 -3.19
C VAL A 172 -10.17 -20.63 -3.16
N CYS A 173 -9.71 -20.21 -4.33
CA CYS A 173 -8.70 -19.17 -4.44
C CYS A 173 -9.31 -17.79 -4.15
N PRO A 174 -8.83 -17.05 -3.14
CA PRO A 174 -9.40 -15.74 -2.81
C PRO A 174 -9.05 -14.64 -3.82
N LYS A 175 -8.20 -14.92 -4.82
CA LYS A 175 -7.79 -13.94 -5.85
C LYS A 175 -8.63 -14.05 -7.13
N CYS A 176 -9.09 -15.24 -7.50
CA CYS A 176 -9.76 -15.48 -8.78
C CYS A 176 -10.88 -16.52 -8.71
N ASP A 177 -11.24 -16.97 -7.50
CA ASP A 177 -12.27 -17.98 -7.21
C ASP A 177 -12.05 -19.37 -7.82
N GLY A 178 -10.95 -19.59 -8.56
CA GLY A 178 -10.55 -20.93 -9.02
C GLY A 178 -10.20 -21.89 -7.88
N LYS A 179 -10.23 -23.20 -8.15
CA LYS A 179 -9.93 -24.23 -7.15
C LYS A 179 -8.48 -24.15 -6.66
N LEU A 180 -8.27 -24.29 -5.35
CA LEU A 180 -6.94 -24.50 -4.76
C LEU A 180 -6.65 -25.99 -4.74
N LEU A 181 -5.46 -26.35 -5.24
CA LEU A 181 -4.96 -27.71 -5.27
C LEU A 181 -3.75 -27.81 -4.37
N GLU A 182 -3.63 -28.92 -3.66
CA GLU A 182 -2.44 -29.20 -2.88
C GLU A 182 -1.28 -29.59 -3.80
N ARG A 183 -0.13 -28.94 -3.64
CA ARG A 183 1.06 -29.11 -4.47
C ARG A 183 2.28 -29.32 -3.57
N ARG A 184 3.32 -29.96 -4.11
CA ARG A 184 4.61 -30.13 -3.42
C ARG A 184 5.63 -29.17 -4.01
N GLY A 185 6.27 -28.37 -3.16
CA GLY A 185 7.36 -27.49 -3.53
C GLY A 185 8.61 -27.78 -2.71
N LYS A 186 9.66 -26.99 -2.94
CA LYS A 186 10.95 -27.10 -2.23
C LYS A 186 10.84 -27.05 -0.69
N HIS A 187 9.79 -26.41 -0.17
CA HIS A 187 9.57 -26.20 1.26
C HIS A 187 8.41 -27.06 1.83
N GLY A 188 7.99 -28.11 1.11
CA GLY A 188 6.90 -28.99 1.52
C GLY A 188 5.59 -28.76 0.76
N ARG A 189 4.47 -29.21 1.34
CA ARG A 189 3.12 -29.13 0.75
C ARG A 189 2.57 -27.71 0.91
N PHE A 190 1.92 -27.20 -0.13
CA PHE A 190 1.26 -25.88 -0.13
C PHE A 190 0.00 -25.93 -1.02
N LYS A 191 -0.94 -25.00 -0.83
CA LYS A 191 -2.11 -24.88 -1.70
C LYS A 191 -1.82 -23.87 -2.82
N GLY A 192 -1.85 -24.31 -4.08
CA GLY A 192 -1.69 -23.45 -5.26
C GLY A 192 -2.96 -23.35 -6.09
N CYS A 193 -3.22 -22.18 -6.68
CA CYS A 193 -4.37 -22.03 -7.58
C CYS A 193 -4.24 -22.93 -8.82
N SER A 194 -5.36 -23.57 -9.19
CA SER A 194 -5.49 -24.35 -10.43
C SER A 194 -5.25 -23.52 -11.69
N ASN A 195 -5.62 -22.24 -11.68
CA ASN A 195 -5.46 -21.30 -12.80
C ASN A 195 -4.03 -20.78 -12.99
N TYR A 196 -3.02 -21.42 -12.38
CA TYR A 196 -1.62 -21.12 -12.70
C TYR A 196 -1.34 -21.43 -14.18
N PRO A 197 -0.61 -20.58 -14.95
CA PRO A 197 0.20 -19.44 -14.49
C PRO A 197 -0.54 -18.10 -14.37
N LYS A 198 -1.79 -18.01 -14.85
CA LYS A 198 -2.60 -16.76 -14.84
C LYS A 198 -2.91 -16.27 -13.43
N CYS A 199 -3.12 -17.20 -12.48
CA CYS A 199 -3.24 -16.89 -11.06
C CYS A 199 -2.13 -17.57 -10.25
N ARG A 200 -1.24 -16.76 -9.66
CA ARG A 200 -0.09 -17.21 -8.86
C ARG A 200 -0.34 -17.23 -7.35
N TYR A 201 -1.61 -17.29 -6.94
CA TYR A 201 -1.93 -17.35 -5.51
C TYR A 201 -1.46 -18.68 -4.90
N THR A 202 -0.80 -18.58 -3.74
CA THR A 202 -0.42 -19.71 -2.90
C THR A 202 -0.78 -19.42 -1.45
N ALA A 203 -1.22 -20.46 -0.74
CA ALA A 203 -1.50 -20.45 0.70
C ALA A 203 -0.72 -21.56 1.41
#